data_AF-A0A1B0ABM2-F1
#
_entry.id   AF-A0A1B0ABM2-F1
#
_cell.length_a   1.000
_cell.length_b   1.000
_cell.length_c   1.000
_cell.angle_alpha   90.00
_cell.angle_beta   90.00
_cell.angle_gamma   90.00
#
_symmetry.space_group_name_H-M   'P 1'
#
loop_
_entity.id
_entity.type
_entity.pdbx_description
1 polymer ?
#
loop_
_entity_poly.entity_id
_entity_poly.type
_entity_poly.pdbx_seq_one_letter_code
_entity_poly.pdbx_strand_id
1 'polypeptide(L)'
;MTLAKNLYDLNDDCLLEVFQYLNGAEQNRVRKLCARFEGIVQQFWKKKKHLQLSVNSVNVNFEKSLSDFEDYLASVSDIIIDVEFICEVFTFNNCMIESRQLTNVLQKFKFSNARSLSFSAFKEDIVLLKSFPNLRKLRLILFERLLSPPQVMSYFHTCQLDGIGLCKHLEELYMHPVSVHLYPTFIASIAQMRNLRLILCMQQDGKFFIDLAKILKDRIYSFAGPFYMINKSCTVNDLKILAVFLGREEQRFQLLNLIKACKVLEVLEIYGIELGIRFLSKLEDILTNTRTSGQPLRVKYISRQVYVDITRRNYNGLPIVKNSPYMDFSIEARGGIPDVSLSFKIEFKPLSDISE
;
A
#
# COMPACT_ATOMS: atom_id res chain seq x y z
N MET A 1 37.17 37.37 19.71
CA MET A 1 35.89 36.77 19.30
C MET A 1 34.82 37.86 19.33
N THR A 2 34.45 38.38 18.19
CA THR A 2 33.28 39.28 18.06
C THR A 2 32.04 38.41 18.07
N LEU A 3 31.25 38.50 19.16
CA LEU A 3 29.89 37.93 19.17
C LEU A 3 29.06 38.63 18.09
N ALA A 4 28.46 37.87 17.19
CA ALA A 4 27.48 38.39 16.23
C ALA A 4 26.37 39.11 17.00
N LYS A 5 26.13 40.39 16.68
CA LYS A 5 25.11 41.21 17.35
C LYS A 5 23.78 41.19 16.60
N ASN A 6 23.82 40.96 15.28
CA ASN A 6 22.65 40.92 14.41
C ASN A 6 22.61 39.66 13.55
N LEU A 7 21.40 39.28 13.14
CA LEU A 7 21.15 38.09 12.30
C LEU A 7 21.89 38.17 10.94
N TYR A 8 22.10 39.38 10.43
CA TYR A 8 22.85 39.62 9.18
C TYR A 8 24.34 39.30 9.28
N ASP A 9 24.90 39.26 10.48
CA ASP A 9 26.32 38.98 10.73
C ASP A 9 26.64 37.47 10.72
N LEU A 10 25.60 36.61 10.76
CA LEU A 10 25.74 35.17 10.71
C LEU A 10 26.08 34.69 9.29
N ASN A 11 26.87 33.64 9.17
CA ASN A 11 27.13 32.97 7.89
C ASN A 11 25.92 32.11 7.45
N ASP A 12 25.94 31.61 6.22
CA ASP A 12 24.81 30.86 5.66
C ASP A 12 24.52 29.56 6.43
N ASP A 13 25.54 28.88 6.94
CA ASP A 13 25.39 27.65 7.73
C ASP A 13 24.67 27.91 9.05
N CYS A 14 25.05 28.97 9.77
CA CYS A 14 24.37 29.39 11.00
C CYS A 14 22.94 29.86 10.72
N LEU A 15 22.71 30.58 9.63
CA LEU A 15 21.36 31.00 9.24
C LEU A 15 20.47 29.82 8.86
N LEU A 16 21.01 28.83 8.16
CA LEU A 16 20.30 27.60 7.84
C LEU A 16 19.89 26.85 9.12
N GLU A 17 20.83 26.74 10.07
CA GLU A 17 20.59 26.10 11.37
C GLU A 17 19.54 26.84 12.21
N VAL A 18 19.44 28.16 12.09
CA VAL A 18 18.38 28.95 12.76
C VAL A 18 17.05 28.79 12.02
N PHE A 19 17.03 28.95 10.70
CA PHE A 19 15.79 28.97 9.92
C PHE A 19 15.07 27.63 9.89
N GLN A 20 15.78 26.50 10.03
CA GLN A 20 15.13 25.18 10.11
C GLN A 20 14.23 24.99 11.33
N TYR A 21 14.45 25.75 12.42
CA TYR A 21 13.61 25.71 13.63
C TYR A 21 12.36 26.58 13.54
N LEU A 22 12.28 27.45 12.53
CA LEU A 22 11.10 28.28 12.27
C LEU A 22 9.97 27.44 11.67
N ASN A 23 8.73 27.79 11.98
CA ASN A 23 7.56 27.23 11.33
C ASN A 23 7.44 27.74 9.87
N GLY A 24 6.52 27.16 9.09
CA GLY A 24 6.35 27.52 7.68
C GLY A 24 5.92 28.98 7.45
N ALA A 25 5.08 29.54 8.32
CA ALA A 25 4.69 30.95 8.27
C ALA A 25 5.87 31.89 8.57
N GLU A 26 6.67 31.57 9.58
CA GLU A 26 7.87 32.31 9.96
C GLU A 26 8.93 32.25 8.85
N GLN A 27 9.15 31.08 8.24
CA GLN A 27 10.03 30.92 7.07
C GLN A 27 9.53 31.77 5.89
N ASN A 28 8.22 31.85 5.67
CA ASN A 28 7.60 32.72 4.67
C ASN A 28 7.82 34.22 4.95
N ARG A 29 7.82 34.63 6.22
CA ARG A 29 8.13 36.02 6.60
C ARG A 29 9.61 36.32 6.39
N VAL A 30 10.49 35.41 6.85
CA VAL A 30 11.94 35.57 6.77
C VAL A 30 12.44 35.62 5.32
N ARG A 31 11.93 34.77 4.42
CA ARG A 31 12.32 34.80 3.01
C ARG A 31 11.98 36.13 2.32
N LYS A 32 10.95 36.84 2.80
CA LYS A 32 10.52 38.14 2.24
C LYS A 32 11.42 39.31 2.69
N LEU A 33 12.36 39.09 3.63
CA LEU A 33 13.22 40.15 4.17
C LEU A 33 14.38 40.53 3.23
N CYS A 34 15.04 39.56 2.60
CA CYS A 34 16.11 39.80 1.62
C CYS A 34 16.41 38.56 0.75
N ALA A 35 17.03 38.77 -0.41
CA ALA A 35 17.36 37.71 -1.37
C ALA A 35 18.26 36.60 -0.78
N ARG A 36 19.17 36.95 0.14
CA ARG A 36 20.04 35.97 0.82
C ARG A 36 19.18 35.01 1.66
N PHE A 37 18.25 35.54 2.45
CA PHE A 37 17.39 34.71 3.30
C PHE A 37 16.41 33.89 2.46
N GLU A 38 15.91 34.44 1.36
CA GLU A 38 15.13 33.68 0.39
C GLU A 38 15.90 32.47 -0.14
N GLY A 39 17.15 32.67 -0.57
CA GLY A 39 18.00 31.58 -1.05
C GLY A 39 18.17 30.46 -0.03
N ILE A 40 18.41 30.80 1.24
CA ILE A 40 18.60 29.83 2.33
C ILE A 40 17.29 29.07 2.61
N VAL A 41 16.15 29.76 2.73
CA VAL A 41 14.85 29.13 2.97
C VAL A 41 14.46 28.22 1.80
N GLN A 42 14.67 28.66 0.56
CA GLN A 42 14.43 27.83 -0.61
C GLN A 42 15.31 26.57 -0.61
N GLN A 43 16.60 26.68 -0.27
CA GLN A 43 17.47 25.50 -0.15
C GLN A 43 16.92 24.49 0.88
N PHE A 44 16.41 24.97 2.01
CA PHE A 44 15.80 24.12 3.03
C PHE A 44 14.52 23.43 2.51
N TRP A 45 13.60 24.19 1.89
CA TRP A 45 12.36 23.64 1.34
C TRP A 45 12.61 22.63 0.23
N LYS A 46 13.54 22.91 -0.68
CA LYS A 46 13.87 22.03 -1.82
C LYS A 46 14.55 20.72 -1.41
N LYS A 47 15.07 20.62 -0.17
CA LYS A 47 15.56 19.35 0.40
C LYS A 47 14.42 18.40 0.77
N LYS A 48 13.21 18.90 1.05
CA LYS A 48 12.07 18.06 1.40
C LYS A 48 11.52 17.38 0.15
N LYS A 49 11.71 16.06 0.05
CA LYS A 49 11.12 15.23 -1.02
C LYS A 49 9.76 14.64 -0.64
N HIS A 50 9.43 14.69 0.64
CA HIS A 50 8.19 14.19 1.19
C HIS A 50 7.32 15.36 1.66
N LEU A 51 6.07 15.37 1.21
CA LEU A 51 5.06 16.36 1.58
C LEU A 51 3.91 15.68 2.31
N GLN A 52 3.80 15.97 3.60
CA GLN A 52 2.67 15.54 4.41
C GLN A 52 1.63 16.66 4.52
N LEU A 53 0.43 16.36 4.07
CA LEU A 53 -0.71 17.25 3.94
C LEU A 53 -1.76 16.86 4.96
N SER A 54 -1.90 17.67 6.00
CA SER A 54 -2.96 17.55 6.99
C SER A 54 -3.52 18.93 7.33
N VAL A 55 -4.71 18.94 7.94
CA VAL A 55 -5.28 20.16 8.52
C VAL A 55 -4.32 20.75 9.55
N ASN A 56 -3.69 19.89 10.36
CA ASN A 56 -2.65 20.31 11.30
C ASN A 56 -1.44 20.95 10.62
N SER A 57 -1.02 20.48 9.43
CA SER A 57 0.06 21.14 8.68
C SER A 57 -0.28 22.60 8.39
N VAL A 58 -1.51 22.91 7.94
CA VAL A 58 -1.91 24.30 7.65
C VAL A 58 -2.12 25.09 8.94
N ASN A 59 -2.81 24.51 9.92
CA ASN A 59 -3.18 25.21 11.15
C ASN A 59 -1.99 25.49 12.06
N VAL A 60 -1.04 24.57 12.16
CA VAL A 60 0.14 24.67 13.04
C VAL A 60 1.31 25.27 12.28
N ASN A 61 1.72 24.67 11.15
CA ASN A 61 2.95 25.11 10.49
C ASN A 61 2.78 26.41 9.71
N PHE A 62 1.56 26.74 9.29
CA PHE A 62 1.28 27.97 8.54
C PHE A 62 0.34 28.91 9.30
N GLU A 63 0.16 28.72 10.61
CA GLU A 63 -0.65 29.61 11.46
C GLU A 63 -2.06 29.89 10.90
N LYS A 64 -2.68 28.88 10.26
CA LYS A 64 -4.00 28.98 9.57
C LYS A 64 -4.00 29.87 8.32
N SER A 65 -2.84 30.28 7.82
CA SER A 65 -2.69 31.07 6.59
C SER A 65 -2.62 30.18 5.36
N LEU A 66 -3.73 30.10 4.63
CA LEU A 66 -3.79 29.37 3.36
C LEU A 66 -2.87 29.98 2.29
N SER A 67 -2.71 31.30 2.29
CA SER A 67 -1.83 32.00 1.34
C SER A 67 -0.36 31.63 1.55
N ASP A 68 0.10 31.56 2.81
CA ASP A 68 1.48 31.16 3.11
C ASP A 68 1.73 29.68 2.76
N PHE A 69 0.70 28.85 2.89
CA PHE A 69 0.75 27.47 2.44
C PHE A 69 0.81 27.35 0.90
N GLU A 70 0.04 28.15 0.17
CA GLU A 70 0.11 28.25 -1.29
C GLU A 70 1.49 28.71 -1.79
N ASP A 71 2.07 29.73 -1.13
CA ASP A 71 3.43 30.22 -1.39
C ASP A 71 4.49 29.10 -1.21
N TYR A 72 4.32 28.28 -0.17
CA TYR A 72 5.18 27.13 0.07
C TYR A 72 5.02 26.07 -1.02
N LEU A 73 3.79 25.68 -1.37
CA LEU A 73 3.53 24.70 -2.42
C LEU A 73 4.08 25.14 -3.78
N ALA A 74 3.94 26.41 -4.13
CA ALA A 74 4.51 26.99 -5.35
C ALA A 74 6.04 26.77 -5.43
N SER A 75 6.71 26.76 -4.29
CA SER A 75 8.17 26.63 -4.19
C SER A 75 8.67 25.19 -4.19
N VAL A 76 7.80 24.21 -3.90
CA VAL A 76 8.21 22.80 -3.74
C VAL A 76 7.53 21.82 -4.69
N SER A 77 6.41 22.20 -5.33
CA SER A 77 5.57 21.28 -6.11
C SER A 77 6.31 20.51 -7.21
N ASP A 78 7.33 21.12 -7.81
CA ASP A 78 8.18 20.53 -8.85
C ASP A 78 9.27 19.62 -8.28
N ILE A 79 9.44 19.53 -6.97
CA ILE A 79 10.56 18.81 -6.32
C ILE A 79 10.06 17.67 -5.43
N ILE A 80 8.83 17.75 -4.94
CA ILE A 80 8.21 16.70 -4.15
C ILE A 80 8.10 15.40 -4.95
N ILE A 81 8.46 14.29 -4.29
CA ILE A 81 8.43 12.93 -4.83
C ILE A 81 7.29 12.13 -4.18
N ASP A 82 7.14 12.26 -2.86
CA ASP A 82 6.17 11.51 -2.07
C ASP A 82 5.17 12.46 -1.42
N VAL A 83 3.88 12.21 -1.64
CA VAL A 83 2.80 13.02 -1.07
C VAL A 83 1.91 12.14 -0.22
N GLU A 84 1.68 12.55 1.03
CA GLU A 84 0.78 11.86 1.94
C GLU A 84 -0.28 12.83 2.43
N PHE A 85 -1.53 12.48 2.21
CA PHE A 85 -2.69 13.17 2.72
C PHE A 85 -3.18 12.46 3.95
N ILE A 86 -3.12 13.15 5.08
CA ILE A 86 -3.65 12.68 6.34
C ILE A 86 -4.94 13.44 6.62
N CYS A 87 -6.07 12.78 6.35
CA CYS A 87 -7.37 13.31 6.75
C CYS A 87 -7.56 13.03 8.24
N GLU A 88 -7.36 14.07 9.05
CA GLU A 88 -7.74 14.06 10.45
C GLU A 88 -9.19 14.53 10.55
N VAL A 89 -10.09 13.69 11.06
CA VAL A 89 -11.46 14.12 11.41
C VAL A 89 -11.35 14.98 12.66
N PHE A 90 -11.38 16.30 12.50
CA PHE A 90 -11.62 17.23 13.59
C PHE A 90 -13.03 17.81 13.50
N THR A 91 -13.74 17.76 14.62
CA THR A 91 -14.95 18.54 14.86
C THR A 91 -14.53 19.96 15.22
N PHE A 92 -14.62 20.89 14.27
CA PHE A 92 -14.55 22.33 14.53
C PHE A 92 -15.99 22.86 14.60
N ASN A 93 -16.44 23.36 15.76
CA ASN A 93 -17.67 24.16 15.93
C ASN A 93 -18.87 23.76 15.03
N ASN A 94 -19.27 22.48 15.02
CA ASN A 94 -20.39 21.97 14.21
C ASN A 94 -20.35 22.31 12.70
N CYS A 95 -19.19 22.67 12.14
CA CYS A 95 -19.02 22.92 10.70
C CYS A 95 -18.03 21.91 10.11
N MET A 96 -18.55 20.99 9.31
CA MET A 96 -17.80 20.04 8.49
C MET A 96 -17.19 20.75 7.27
N ILE A 97 -16.19 21.60 7.46
CA ILE A 97 -15.43 22.21 6.36
C ILE A 97 -13.96 22.13 6.71
N GLU A 98 -13.14 21.45 5.88
CA GLU A 98 -11.70 21.74 5.70
C GLU A 98 -10.98 20.86 4.66
N SER A 99 -11.48 19.66 4.33
CA SER A 99 -10.83 18.79 3.31
C SER A 99 -10.99 19.29 1.86
N ARG A 100 -12.15 19.86 1.53
CA ARG A 100 -12.44 20.39 0.17
C ARG A 100 -11.60 21.61 -0.19
N GLN A 101 -11.31 22.48 0.79
CA GLN A 101 -10.47 23.65 0.57
C GLN A 101 -9.02 23.26 0.27
N LEU A 102 -8.46 22.32 1.04
CA LEU A 102 -7.13 21.77 0.79
C LEU A 102 -7.04 21.12 -0.60
N THR A 103 -8.07 20.39 -1.00
CA THR A 103 -8.17 19.77 -2.33
C THR A 103 -8.16 20.82 -3.44
N ASN A 104 -9.00 21.87 -3.32
CA ASN A 104 -9.05 22.96 -4.29
C ASN A 104 -7.70 23.69 -4.42
N VAL A 105 -6.97 23.87 -3.31
CA VAL A 105 -5.64 24.47 -3.31
C VAL A 105 -4.66 23.59 -4.09
N LEU A 106 -4.66 22.29 -3.81
CA LEU A 106 -3.70 21.37 -4.42
C LEU A 106 -3.94 21.16 -5.90
N GLN A 107 -5.19 21.25 -6.36
CA GLN A 107 -5.55 21.24 -7.78
C GLN A 107 -4.96 22.41 -8.57
N LYS A 108 -4.51 23.50 -7.90
CA LYS A 108 -3.83 24.62 -8.56
C LYS A 108 -2.39 24.28 -8.96
N PHE A 109 -1.80 23.24 -8.36
CA PHE A 109 -0.38 22.89 -8.53
C PHE A 109 -0.24 21.60 -9.33
N LYS A 110 0.87 21.51 -10.09
CA LYS A 110 1.25 20.27 -10.78
C LYS A 110 2.48 19.66 -10.12
N PHE A 111 2.29 18.51 -9.50
CA PHE A 111 3.35 17.75 -8.86
C PHE A 111 4.01 16.80 -9.87
N SER A 112 4.69 17.38 -10.86
CA SER A 112 5.24 16.62 -12.00
C SER A 112 6.29 15.58 -11.60
N ASN A 113 6.99 15.77 -10.48
CA ASN A 113 8.00 14.83 -9.99
C ASN A 113 7.46 13.82 -8.97
N ALA A 114 6.21 13.98 -8.52
CA ALA A 114 5.61 13.07 -7.57
C ALA A 114 5.42 11.67 -8.19
N ARG A 115 5.90 10.66 -7.46
CA ARG A 115 5.84 9.25 -7.82
C ARG A 115 4.94 8.44 -6.90
N SER A 116 4.79 8.87 -5.65
CA SER A 116 3.93 8.23 -4.67
C SER A 116 2.91 9.19 -4.10
N LEU A 117 1.68 8.71 -3.97
CA LEU A 117 0.56 9.44 -3.41
C LEU A 117 -0.20 8.52 -2.46
N SER A 118 -0.37 8.96 -1.22
CA SER A 118 -1.13 8.27 -0.20
C SER A 118 -2.27 9.15 0.27
N PHE A 119 -3.49 8.60 0.29
CA PHE A 119 -4.67 9.24 0.84
C PHE A 119 -5.18 8.45 2.03
N SER A 120 -5.31 9.08 3.19
CA SER A 120 -6.07 8.52 4.30
C SER A 120 -7.42 9.23 4.45
N ALA A 121 -8.50 8.47 4.68
CA ALA A 121 -9.87 8.92 4.97
C ALA A 121 -10.48 9.96 4.01
N PHE A 122 -10.14 9.90 2.72
CA PHE A 122 -10.61 10.86 1.73
C PHE A 122 -11.63 10.25 0.75
N LYS A 123 -12.75 10.93 0.52
CA LYS A 123 -13.66 10.66 -0.60
C LYS A 123 -13.00 11.26 -1.85
N GLU A 124 -12.50 10.40 -2.72
CA GLU A 124 -11.75 10.77 -3.91
C GLU A 124 -12.37 11.97 -4.65
N ASP A 125 -11.55 12.98 -4.91
CA ASP A 125 -11.86 14.01 -5.89
C ASP A 125 -10.96 13.72 -7.10
N ILE A 126 -11.59 13.16 -8.13
CA ILE A 126 -10.99 12.78 -9.42
C ILE A 126 -10.17 13.93 -10.03
N VAL A 127 -10.52 15.19 -9.71
CA VAL A 127 -9.80 16.36 -10.20
C VAL A 127 -8.39 16.45 -9.60
N LEU A 128 -8.17 15.95 -8.39
CA LEU A 128 -6.88 16.01 -7.72
C LEU A 128 -5.83 15.10 -8.39
N LEU A 129 -6.21 13.91 -8.88
CA LEU A 129 -5.28 12.99 -9.56
C LEU A 129 -4.64 13.61 -10.82
N LYS A 130 -5.30 14.57 -11.47
CA LYS A 130 -4.72 15.32 -12.61
C LYS A 130 -3.49 16.13 -12.24
N SER A 131 -3.31 16.43 -10.95
CA SER A 131 -2.15 17.16 -10.41
C SER A 131 -0.91 16.27 -10.33
N PHE A 132 -1.06 14.95 -10.49
CA PHE A 132 0.00 13.94 -10.32
C PHE A 132 0.20 13.11 -11.61
N PRO A 133 0.67 13.73 -12.72
CA PRO A 133 0.69 13.08 -14.03
C PRO A 133 1.62 11.87 -14.11
N ASN A 134 2.62 11.78 -13.23
CA ASN A 134 3.74 10.86 -13.27
C ASN A 134 3.73 9.80 -12.16
N LEU A 135 2.55 9.62 -11.55
CA LEU A 135 2.34 8.76 -10.40
C LEU A 135 2.59 7.29 -10.73
N ARG A 136 3.40 6.63 -9.90
CA ARG A 136 3.72 5.20 -9.99
C ARG A 136 3.08 4.39 -8.86
N LYS A 137 2.83 5.02 -7.71
CA LYS A 137 2.26 4.37 -6.54
C LYS A 137 1.10 5.17 -5.98
N LEU A 138 -0.04 4.51 -5.81
CA LEU A 138 -1.25 5.10 -5.22
C LEU A 138 -1.68 4.26 -4.02
N ARG A 139 -1.87 4.90 -2.86
CA ARG A 139 -2.43 4.30 -1.65
C ARG A 139 -3.71 4.99 -1.26
N LEU A 140 -4.77 4.21 -1.10
CA LEU A 140 -6.11 4.66 -0.72
C LEU A 140 -6.50 3.96 0.57
N ILE A 141 -6.31 4.67 1.67
CA ILE A 141 -6.44 4.17 3.03
C ILE A 141 -7.74 4.70 3.62
N LEU A 142 -8.66 3.81 3.99
CA LEU A 142 -9.80 4.20 4.80
C LEU A 142 -9.42 4.07 6.27
N PHE A 143 -9.63 5.13 7.04
CA PHE A 143 -9.57 5.02 8.50
C PHE A 143 -10.83 4.30 8.98
N GLU A 144 -10.73 2.99 9.20
CA GLU A 144 -11.58 2.34 10.18
C GLU A 144 -11.12 2.80 11.56
N ARG A 145 -11.70 3.90 12.08
CA ARG A 145 -11.78 3.98 13.54
C ARG A 145 -12.75 2.88 13.95
N LEU A 146 -12.21 1.83 14.59
CA LEU A 146 -12.86 0.77 15.36
C LEU A 146 -13.87 1.28 16.44
N LEU A 147 -14.22 2.57 16.44
CA LEU A 147 -15.03 3.27 17.45
C LEU A 147 -16.01 4.29 16.85
N SER A 148 -16.13 4.39 15.53
CA SER A 148 -17.11 5.31 14.92
C SER A 148 -18.50 4.67 14.87
N PRO A 149 -19.57 5.39 15.27
CA PRO A 149 -20.94 4.87 15.21
C PRO A 149 -21.31 4.37 13.81
N PRO A 150 -22.22 3.40 13.67
CA PRO A 150 -22.65 2.83 12.38
C PRO A 150 -23.08 3.88 11.34
N GLN A 151 -23.52 5.05 11.78
CA GLN A 151 -23.94 6.15 10.92
C GLN A 151 -22.76 6.83 10.20
N VAL A 152 -21.56 6.82 10.79
CA VAL A 152 -20.32 7.37 10.18
C VAL A 152 -19.74 6.42 9.13
N MET A 153 -20.00 5.11 9.26
CA MET A 153 -19.59 4.10 8.29
C MET A 153 -20.17 4.39 6.89
N SER A 154 -21.41 4.88 6.81
CA SER A 154 -22.06 5.28 5.55
C SER A 154 -21.29 6.33 4.75
N TYR A 155 -20.54 7.21 5.41
CA TYR A 155 -19.76 8.29 4.80
C TYR A 155 -18.43 7.79 4.20
N PHE A 156 -17.85 6.74 4.79
CA PHE A 156 -16.57 6.16 4.37
C PHE A 156 -16.72 5.02 3.35
N HIS A 157 -17.94 4.57 3.06
CA HIS A 157 -18.21 3.45 2.15
C HIS A 157 -18.06 3.77 0.64
N THR A 158 -17.49 4.91 0.24
CA THR A 158 -17.41 5.30 -1.19
C THR A 158 -16.11 6.03 -1.55
N CYS A 159 -14.98 5.33 -1.63
CA CYS A 159 -13.84 5.82 -2.42
C CYS A 159 -14.19 5.73 -3.91
N GLN A 160 -14.66 6.82 -4.54
CA GLN A 160 -15.08 6.87 -5.94
C GLN A 160 -13.89 6.82 -6.92
N LEU A 161 -13.45 5.60 -7.24
CA LEU A 161 -12.32 5.29 -8.13
C LEU A 161 -12.60 5.42 -9.63
N ASP A 162 -13.45 6.35 -10.05
CA ASP A 162 -13.77 6.55 -11.46
C ASP A 162 -12.63 7.25 -12.22
N GLY A 163 -11.68 7.87 -11.51
CA GLY A 163 -10.56 8.62 -12.06
C GLY A 163 -9.27 7.82 -12.27
N ILE A 164 -9.21 6.56 -11.81
CA ILE A 164 -7.93 5.84 -11.73
C ILE A 164 -7.28 5.62 -13.11
N GLY A 165 -8.08 5.54 -14.18
CA GLY A 165 -7.58 5.45 -15.56
C GLY A 165 -6.73 6.66 -16.01
N LEU A 166 -6.78 7.79 -15.29
CA LEU A 166 -5.91 8.94 -15.54
C LEU A 166 -4.44 8.66 -15.16
N CYS A 167 -4.19 7.73 -14.25
CA CYS A 167 -2.87 7.37 -13.75
C CYS A 167 -2.16 6.38 -14.70
N LYS A 168 -1.82 6.83 -15.92
CA LYS A 168 -1.26 5.96 -16.98
C LYS A 168 0.08 5.30 -16.62
N HIS A 169 0.84 5.88 -15.68
CA HIS A 169 2.13 5.40 -15.22
C HIS A 169 2.07 4.56 -13.94
N LEU A 170 0.86 4.23 -13.45
CA LEU A 170 0.69 3.52 -12.20
C LEU A 170 1.27 2.10 -12.28
N GLU A 171 2.11 1.75 -11.32
CA GLU A 171 2.77 0.45 -11.16
C GLU A 171 2.20 -0.30 -9.94
N GLU A 172 1.89 0.42 -8.87
CA GLU A 172 1.44 -0.12 -7.58
C GLU A 172 0.15 0.57 -7.11
N LEU A 173 -0.84 -0.23 -6.74
CA LEU A 173 -2.10 0.23 -6.18
C LEU A 173 -2.39 -0.46 -4.84
N TYR A 174 -2.58 0.33 -3.80
CA TYR A 174 -2.98 -0.13 -2.48
C TYR A 174 -4.34 0.45 -2.12
N MET A 175 -5.27 -0.38 -1.69
CA MET A 175 -6.65 0.05 -1.41
C MET A 175 -7.24 -0.64 -0.18
N HIS A 176 -7.99 0.13 0.59
CA HIS A 176 -8.97 -0.35 1.57
C HIS A 176 -10.30 -0.72 0.88
N PRO A 177 -11.33 -1.21 1.60
CA PRO A 177 -12.58 -1.66 0.99
C PRO A 177 -13.21 -0.66 0.00
N VAL A 178 -13.19 -1.02 -1.29
CA VAL A 178 -13.89 -0.38 -2.42
C VAL A 178 -15.38 -0.67 -2.36
N SER A 179 -16.21 0.31 -2.71
CA SER A 179 -17.67 0.18 -2.79
C SER A 179 -18.12 -0.65 -3.98
N VAL A 180 -19.15 -1.49 -3.81
CA VAL A 180 -19.73 -2.37 -4.85
C VAL A 180 -20.14 -1.60 -6.12
N HIS A 181 -20.62 -0.36 -5.98
CA HIS A 181 -21.11 0.45 -7.11
C HIS A 181 -20.01 0.92 -8.06
N LEU A 182 -18.74 0.86 -7.63
CA LEU A 182 -17.58 1.34 -8.40
C LEU A 182 -16.85 0.19 -9.09
N TYR A 183 -17.23 -1.05 -8.80
CA TYR A 183 -16.57 -2.24 -9.34
C TYR A 183 -16.53 -2.24 -10.88
N PRO A 184 -17.58 -1.89 -11.64
CA PRO A 184 -17.53 -2.01 -13.10
C PRO A 184 -16.54 -1.04 -13.77
N THR A 185 -16.57 0.24 -13.40
CA THR A 185 -15.69 1.29 -13.97
C THR A 185 -14.24 1.09 -13.56
N PHE A 186 -14.03 0.69 -12.30
CA PHE A 186 -12.72 0.36 -11.77
C PHE A 186 -12.08 -0.81 -12.52
N ILE A 187 -12.78 -1.94 -12.63
CA ILE A 187 -12.25 -3.14 -13.30
C ILE A 187 -11.92 -2.83 -14.77
N ALA A 188 -12.78 -2.07 -15.46
CA ALA A 188 -12.49 -1.62 -16.83
C ALA A 188 -11.22 -0.77 -16.93
N SER A 189 -10.98 0.11 -15.95
CA SER A 189 -9.77 0.93 -15.90
C SER A 189 -8.51 0.09 -15.66
N ILE A 190 -8.55 -0.85 -14.71
CA ILE A 190 -7.44 -1.77 -14.43
C ILE A 190 -7.08 -2.62 -15.66
N ALA A 191 -8.08 -3.07 -16.42
CA ALA A 191 -7.86 -3.86 -17.63
C ALA A 191 -7.02 -3.13 -18.68
N GLN A 192 -7.01 -1.80 -18.68
CA GLN A 192 -6.28 -0.97 -19.66
C GLN A 192 -4.92 -0.47 -19.14
N MET A 193 -4.61 -0.66 -17.85
CA MET A 193 -3.37 -0.15 -17.26
C MET A 193 -2.15 -0.96 -17.70
N ARG A 194 -1.26 -0.29 -18.43
CA ARG A 194 -0.11 -0.94 -19.05
C ARG A 194 0.99 -1.32 -18.09
N ASN A 195 1.28 -0.46 -17.12
CA ASN A 195 2.43 -0.61 -16.21
C ASN A 195 2.06 -1.23 -14.86
N LEU A 196 0.76 -1.39 -14.58
CA LEU A 196 0.31 -1.89 -13.29
C LEU A 196 0.75 -3.35 -13.12
N ARG A 197 1.40 -3.61 -11.99
CA ARG A 197 2.01 -4.90 -11.66
C ARG A 197 1.68 -5.41 -10.26
N LEU A 198 1.17 -4.52 -9.40
CA LEU A 198 0.85 -4.84 -8.01
C LEU A 198 -0.49 -4.22 -7.61
N ILE A 199 -1.39 -5.05 -7.09
CA ILE A 199 -2.60 -4.61 -6.39
C ILE A 199 -2.60 -5.24 -5.00
N LEU A 200 -2.76 -4.41 -3.97
CA LEU A 200 -3.01 -4.85 -2.60
C LEU A 200 -4.34 -4.28 -2.13
N CYS A 201 -5.24 -5.16 -1.71
CA CYS A 201 -6.58 -4.81 -1.26
C CYS A 201 -6.85 -5.35 0.13
N MET A 202 -7.32 -4.51 1.05
CA MET A 202 -7.76 -4.92 2.39
C MET A 202 -9.29 -5.13 2.43
N GLN A 203 -9.73 -6.13 3.21
CA GLN A 203 -11.12 -6.42 3.58
C GLN A 203 -12.11 -6.48 2.40
N GLN A 204 -11.81 -7.29 1.37
CA GLN A 204 -12.64 -7.39 0.16
C GLN A 204 -13.51 -8.65 0.09
N ASP A 205 -14.63 -8.52 -0.63
CA ASP A 205 -15.48 -9.65 -0.96
C ASP A 205 -14.87 -10.54 -2.08
N GLY A 206 -15.29 -11.81 -2.14
CA GLY A 206 -14.78 -12.75 -3.14
C GLY A 206 -15.19 -12.43 -4.58
N LYS A 207 -16.28 -11.66 -4.79
CA LYS A 207 -16.76 -11.30 -6.13
C LYS A 207 -15.80 -10.31 -6.79
N PHE A 208 -15.32 -9.33 -6.04
CA PHE A 208 -14.32 -8.38 -6.51
C PHE A 208 -13.05 -9.08 -7.00
N PHE A 209 -12.53 -10.06 -6.24
CA PHE A 209 -11.39 -10.85 -6.69
C PHE A 209 -11.69 -11.62 -7.98
N ILE A 210 -12.85 -12.28 -8.07
CA ILE A 210 -13.23 -13.05 -9.27
C ILE A 210 -13.24 -12.15 -10.50
N ASP A 211 -13.81 -10.94 -10.42
CA ASP A 211 -13.89 -10.03 -11.55
C ASP A 211 -12.50 -9.47 -11.93
N LEU A 212 -11.66 -9.16 -10.95
CA LEU A 212 -10.26 -8.76 -11.18
C LEU A 212 -9.45 -9.88 -11.84
N ALA A 213 -9.61 -11.11 -11.35
CA ALA A 213 -8.87 -12.24 -11.86
C ALA A 213 -9.35 -12.66 -13.26
N LYS A 214 -10.60 -12.41 -13.66
CA LYS A 214 -11.05 -12.60 -15.06
C LYS A 214 -10.26 -11.75 -16.05
N ILE A 215 -9.91 -10.51 -15.69
CA ILE A 215 -9.16 -9.60 -16.57
C ILE A 215 -7.63 -9.81 -16.46
N LEU A 216 -7.15 -10.42 -15.37
CA LEU A 216 -5.71 -10.65 -15.11
C LEU A 216 -5.28 -12.12 -15.25
N LYS A 217 -6.19 -13.06 -15.59
CA LYS A 217 -6.02 -14.52 -15.44
C LYS A 217 -4.66 -15.10 -15.88
N ASP A 218 -4.12 -14.63 -17.00
CA ASP A 218 -2.88 -15.14 -17.62
C ASP A 218 -1.65 -14.29 -17.25
N ARG A 219 -1.83 -13.36 -16.31
CA ARG A 219 -0.80 -12.39 -15.90
C ARG A 219 -0.42 -12.56 -14.44
N ILE A 220 -1.34 -13.06 -13.60
CA ILE A 220 -1.10 -13.27 -12.17
C ILE A 220 -0.08 -14.39 -11.98
N TYR A 221 1.06 -14.04 -11.40
CA TYR A 221 2.12 -14.99 -11.04
C TYR A 221 2.31 -15.12 -9.53
N SER A 222 1.79 -14.18 -8.75
CA SER A 222 1.89 -14.17 -7.28
C SER A 222 0.55 -13.79 -6.67
N PHE A 223 0.10 -14.57 -5.70
CA PHE A 223 -1.08 -14.27 -4.90
C PHE A 223 -0.79 -14.51 -3.42
N ALA A 224 -1.08 -13.52 -2.58
CA ALA A 224 -1.18 -13.68 -1.14
C ALA A 224 -2.59 -13.32 -0.70
N GLY A 225 -3.33 -14.20 -0.05
CA GLY A 225 -4.67 -13.85 0.45
C GLY A 225 -5.54 -15.04 0.85
N PRO A 226 -6.85 -14.82 1.01
CA PRO A 226 -7.82 -15.88 1.22
C PRO A 226 -7.93 -16.75 -0.04
N PHE A 227 -7.18 -17.85 -0.07
CA PHE A 227 -7.03 -18.70 -1.25
C PHE A 227 -8.33 -19.37 -1.74
N TYR A 228 -9.38 -19.43 -0.91
CA TYR A 228 -10.71 -19.86 -1.36
C TYR A 228 -11.29 -18.93 -2.44
N MET A 229 -10.77 -17.71 -2.58
CA MET A 229 -11.11 -16.80 -3.67
C MET A 229 -10.60 -17.33 -5.02
N ILE A 230 -9.52 -18.11 -5.01
CA ILE A 230 -9.06 -18.90 -6.15
C ILE A 230 -9.88 -20.21 -6.16
N ASN A 231 -11.15 -20.10 -6.57
CA ASN A 231 -12.06 -21.23 -6.69
C ASN A 231 -12.18 -21.70 -8.16
N LYS A 232 -13.03 -22.72 -8.41
CA LYS A 232 -13.31 -23.22 -9.77
C LYS A 232 -13.81 -22.16 -10.77
N SER A 233 -14.39 -21.05 -10.31
CA SER A 233 -14.89 -19.97 -11.19
C SER A 233 -13.80 -19.00 -11.66
N CYS A 234 -12.57 -19.17 -11.17
CA CYS A 234 -11.42 -18.35 -11.54
C CYS A 234 -10.20 -19.24 -11.81
N THR A 235 -9.76 -19.31 -13.07
CA THR A 235 -8.52 -20.01 -13.43
C THR A 235 -7.36 -19.02 -13.44
N VAL A 236 -6.38 -19.24 -12.57
CA VAL A 236 -5.10 -18.52 -12.53
C VAL A 236 -4.02 -19.45 -13.04
N ASN A 237 -3.69 -19.33 -14.33
CA ASN A 237 -2.88 -20.33 -15.04
C ASN A 237 -1.38 -20.22 -14.72
N ASP A 238 -0.92 -18.99 -14.47
CA ASP A 238 0.50 -18.65 -14.33
C ASP A 238 0.96 -18.52 -12.86
N LEU A 239 0.16 -18.99 -11.90
CA LEU A 239 0.42 -18.81 -10.48
C LEU A 239 1.66 -19.58 -10.02
N LYS A 240 2.77 -18.86 -9.80
CA LYS A 240 4.06 -19.39 -9.35
C LYS A 240 4.27 -19.24 -7.85
N ILE A 241 3.72 -18.20 -7.24
CA ILE A 241 3.90 -17.90 -5.81
C ILE A 241 2.52 -17.82 -5.16
N LEU A 242 2.31 -18.62 -4.12
CA LEU A 242 1.06 -18.66 -3.37
C LEU A 242 1.36 -18.50 -1.87
N ALA A 243 0.84 -17.44 -1.26
CA ALA A 243 0.93 -17.18 0.17
C ALA A 243 -0.47 -17.22 0.81
N VAL A 244 -0.66 -18.08 1.80
CA VAL A 244 -2.00 -18.38 2.34
C VAL A 244 -2.03 -18.41 3.86
N PHE A 245 -3.15 -17.98 4.43
CA PHE A 245 -3.42 -18.16 5.85
C PHE A 245 -4.33 -19.38 6.08
N LEU A 246 -3.88 -20.30 6.94
CA LEU A 246 -4.63 -21.45 7.42
C LEU A 246 -5.01 -21.24 8.89
N GLY A 247 -6.25 -20.86 9.12
CA GLY A 247 -6.85 -20.71 10.44
C GLY A 247 -7.77 -21.87 10.86
N ARG A 248 -8.25 -22.69 9.89
CA ARG A 248 -9.20 -23.78 10.14
C ARG A 248 -8.79 -25.06 9.41
N GLU A 249 -9.19 -26.22 9.92
CA GLU A 249 -8.85 -27.51 9.31
C GLU A 249 -9.45 -27.70 7.90
N GLU A 250 -10.68 -27.22 7.67
CA GLU A 250 -11.37 -27.31 6.36
C GLU A 250 -10.57 -26.65 5.23
N GLN A 251 -9.83 -25.58 5.54
CA GLN A 251 -8.99 -24.86 4.60
C GLN A 251 -7.84 -25.73 4.06
N ARG A 252 -7.37 -26.70 4.86
CA ARG A 252 -6.29 -27.61 4.44
C ARG A 252 -6.70 -28.43 3.22
N PHE A 253 -7.91 -28.98 3.20
CA PHE A 253 -8.41 -29.77 2.07
C PHE A 253 -8.58 -28.92 0.81
N GLN A 254 -9.08 -27.70 0.95
CA GLN A 254 -9.24 -26.77 -0.16
C GLN A 254 -7.87 -26.39 -0.76
N LEU A 255 -6.87 -26.15 0.09
CA LEU A 255 -5.51 -25.84 -0.36
C LEU A 255 -4.87 -27.01 -1.12
N LEU A 256 -5.05 -28.25 -0.66
CA LEU A 256 -4.55 -29.44 -1.37
C LEU A 256 -5.15 -29.56 -2.78
N ASN A 257 -6.45 -29.29 -2.92
CA ASN A 257 -7.12 -29.29 -4.23
C ASN A 257 -6.59 -28.19 -5.15
N LEU A 258 -6.30 -27.00 -4.61
CA LEU A 258 -5.72 -25.91 -5.36
C LEU A 258 -4.30 -26.25 -5.85
N ILE A 259 -3.45 -26.79 -4.97
CA ILE A 259 -2.08 -27.22 -5.31
C ILE A 259 -2.11 -28.30 -6.40
N LYS A 260 -3.05 -29.25 -6.32
CA LYS A 260 -3.25 -30.28 -7.33
C LYS A 260 -3.60 -29.70 -8.70
N ALA A 261 -4.32 -28.57 -8.75
CA ALA A 261 -4.68 -27.88 -9.99
C ALA A 261 -3.55 -26.97 -10.52
N CYS A 262 -2.78 -26.33 -9.65
CA CYS A 262 -1.73 -25.37 -10.00
C CYS A 262 -0.36 -26.05 -10.19
N LYS A 263 -0.18 -26.70 -11.35
CA LYS A 263 1.05 -27.46 -11.66
C LYS A 263 2.31 -26.60 -11.78
N VAL A 264 2.18 -25.32 -12.14
CA VAL A 264 3.30 -24.38 -12.32
C VAL A 264 3.74 -23.66 -11.04
N LEU A 265 3.12 -23.98 -9.90
CA LEU A 265 3.45 -23.35 -8.63
C LEU A 265 4.93 -23.63 -8.26
N GLU A 266 5.69 -22.64 -7.83
CA GLU A 266 7.11 -22.79 -7.47
C GLU A 266 7.36 -22.57 -5.98
N VAL A 267 6.56 -21.70 -5.36
CA VAL A 267 6.66 -21.31 -3.95
C VAL A 267 5.29 -21.34 -3.30
N LEU A 268 5.18 -22.01 -2.16
CA LEU A 268 4.03 -22.03 -1.29
C LEU A 268 4.42 -21.54 0.11
N GLU A 269 3.89 -20.39 0.51
CA GLU A 269 4.04 -19.86 1.87
C GLU A 269 2.75 -20.09 2.65
N ILE A 270 2.85 -20.73 3.80
CA ILE A 270 1.71 -21.03 4.67
C ILE A 270 1.89 -20.36 6.02
N TYR A 271 0.96 -19.47 6.34
CA TYR A 271 0.84 -18.76 7.60
C TYR A 271 -0.27 -19.40 8.44
N GLY A 272 -0.09 -19.50 9.76
CA GLY A 272 -1.18 -19.88 10.67
C GLY A 272 -0.90 -21.12 11.52
N ILE A 273 -1.94 -21.93 11.77
CA ILE A 273 -1.86 -23.06 12.70
C ILE A 273 -0.92 -24.17 12.21
N GLU A 274 -0.52 -25.05 13.12
CA GLU A 274 0.30 -26.22 12.79
C GLU A 274 -0.37 -27.08 11.70
N LEU A 275 0.42 -27.56 10.73
CA LEU A 275 -0.10 -28.26 9.56
C LEU A 275 -0.51 -29.72 9.86
N GLY A 276 0.20 -30.37 10.79
CA GLY A 276 0.00 -31.77 11.16
C GLY A 276 0.50 -32.78 10.10
N ILE A 277 0.89 -33.97 10.56
CA ILE A 277 1.50 -35.03 9.74
C ILE A 277 0.57 -35.49 8.61
N ARG A 278 -0.73 -35.63 8.88
CA ARG A 278 -1.73 -36.08 7.89
C ARG A 278 -1.84 -35.14 6.69
N PHE A 279 -1.64 -33.83 6.89
CA PHE A 279 -1.66 -32.87 5.80
C PHE A 279 -0.39 -32.99 4.95
N LEU A 280 0.78 -33.06 5.60
CA LEU A 280 2.08 -33.16 4.93
C LEU A 280 2.18 -34.43 4.07
N SER A 281 1.73 -35.57 4.59
CA SER A 281 1.68 -36.83 3.83
C SER A 281 0.79 -36.71 2.58
N LYS A 282 -0.41 -36.13 2.70
CA LYS A 282 -1.29 -35.93 1.54
C LYS A 282 -0.72 -34.94 0.53
N LEU A 283 -0.03 -33.90 1.01
CA LEU A 283 0.65 -32.94 0.14
C LEU A 283 1.73 -33.64 -0.67
N GLU A 284 2.57 -34.46 -0.03
CA GLU A 284 3.61 -35.25 -0.70
C GLU A 284 3.03 -36.21 -1.74
N ASP A 285 1.94 -36.92 -1.41
CA ASP A 285 1.23 -37.79 -2.36
C ASP A 285 0.75 -37.01 -3.60
N ILE A 286 0.22 -35.81 -3.40
CA ILE A 286 -0.21 -34.94 -4.51
C ILE A 286 1.01 -34.52 -5.35
N LEU A 287 2.09 -34.08 -4.72
CA LEU A 287 3.28 -33.58 -5.41
C LEU A 287 3.96 -34.67 -6.23
N THR A 288 4.05 -35.90 -5.71
CA THR A 288 4.58 -37.07 -6.44
C THR A 288 3.82 -37.34 -7.75
N ASN A 289 2.51 -37.09 -7.76
CA ASN A 289 1.66 -37.34 -8.93
C ASN A 289 1.52 -36.13 -9.87
N THR A 290 1.97 -34.94 -9.45
CA THR A 290 1.74 -33.69 -10.18
C THR A 290 3.03 -32.99 -10.61
N ARG A 291 4.19 -33.39 -10.06
CA ARG A 291 5.48 -32.73 -10.29
C ARG A 291 6.58 -33.67 -10.77
N THR A 292 7.58 -33.07 -11.40
CA THR A 292 8.86 -33.69 -11.73
C THR A 292 9.89 -33.41 -10.63
N SER A 293 10.70 -34.41 -10.29
CA SER A 293 11.71 -34.35 -9.21
C SER A 293 12.77 -33.24 -9.38
N GLY A 294 12.96 -32.70 -10.58
CA GLY A 294 13.89 -31.59 -10.83
C GLY A 294 13.33 -30.19 -10.53
N GLN A 295 12.05 -30.08 -10.18
CA GLN A 295 11.37 -28.81 -9.89
C GLN A 295 10.51 -28.94 -8.63
N PRO A 296 11.13 -29.17 -7.46
CA PRO A 296 10.39 -29.34 -6.21
C PRO A 296 9.59 -28.09 -5.85
N LEU A 297 8.44 -28.28 -5.20
CA LEU A 297 7.72 -27.17 -4.58
C LEU A 297 8.49 -26.69 -3.36
N ARG A 298 8.86 -25.41 -3.33
CA ARG A 298 9.41 -24.79 -2.12
C ARG A 298 8.26 -24.43 -1.19
N VAL A 299 8.17 -25.12 -0.06
CA VAL A 299 7.14 -24.91 0.95
C VAL A 299 7.76 -24.24 2.16
N LYS A 300 7.24 -23.05 2.50
CA LYS A 300 7.63 -22.31 3.68
C LYS A 300 6.48 -22.27 4.66
N TYR A 301 6.66 -22.86 5.83
CA TYR A 301 5.73 -22.69 6.93
C TYR A 301 6.21 -21.57 7.84
N ILE A 302 5.39 -20.55 8.01
CA ILE A 302 5.70 -19.38 8.83
C ILE A 302 4.83 -19.47 10.07
N SER A 303 5.47 -19.89 11.16
CA SER A 303 4.78 -20.11 12.42
C SER A 303 4.42 -18.79 13.11
N ARG A 304 3.20 -18.72 13.64
CA ARG A 304 2.78 -17.64 14.51
C ARG A 304 3.51 -17.79 15.85
N GLN A 305 4.57 -17.02 16.08
CA GLN A 305 4.98 -16.71 17.44
C GLN A 305 3.92 -15.77 18.03
N VAL A 306 2.81 -16.34 18.49
CA VAL A 306 2.05 -15.68 19.56
C VAL A 306 2.98 -15.72 20.77
N TYR A 307 3.14 -14.59 21.45
CA TYR A 307 3.62 -14.53 22.83
C TYR A 307 2.70 -15.40 23.69
N VAL A 308 2.91 -16.70 23.66
CA VAL A 308 2.44 -17.66 24.63
C VAL A 308 3.65 -18.51 24.90
N ASP A 309 3.97 -18.63 26.18
CA ASP A 309 5.03 -19.40 26.80
C ASP A 309 4.86 -20.93 26.54
N ILE A 310 4.69 -21.33 25.28
CA ILE A 310 4.69 -22.72 24.86
C ILE A 310 6.15 -23.05 24.60
N THR A 311 6.78 -23.45 25.70
CA THR A 311 8.05 -24.18 25.76
C THR A 311 8.38 -24.92 24.45
N ARG A 312 9.64 -24.84 24.06
CA ARG A 312 10.38 -25.52 22.97
C ARG A 312 10.11 -27.03 22.75
N ARG A 313 9.12 -27.66 23.40
CA ARG A 313 8.94 -29.12 23.46
C ARG A 313 8.16 -29.75 22.31
N ASN A 314 7.36 -29.01 21.54
CA ASN A 314 6.53 -29.62 20.48
C ASN A 314 7.08 -29.50 19.04
N TYR A 315 8.11 -28.70 18.79
CA TYR A 315 8.70 -28.60 17.44
C TYR A 315 9.63 -29.77 17.08
N ASN A 316 10.07 -30.55 18.08
CA ASN A 316 10.89 -31.74 17.86
C ASN A 316 10.11 -32.93 17.29
N GLY A 317 8.79 -32.79 17.08
CA GLY A 317 7.89 -33.87 16.68
C GLY A 317 7.30 -33.78 15.28
N LEU A 318 7.55 -32.71 14.50
CA LEU A 318 7.19 -32.72 13.08
C LEU A 318 8.24 -33.55 12.34
N PRO A 319 7.91 -34.75 11.81
CA PRO A 319 8.77 -35.42 10.86
C PRO A 319 8.80 -34.52 9.64
N ILE A 320 9.80 -33.63 9.60
CA ILE A 320 10.10 -32.87 8.40
C ILE A 320 10.41 -33.94 7.36
N VAL A 321 9.65 -33.94 6.27
CA VAL A 321 9.94 -34.75 5.08
C VAL A 321 11.21 -34.17 4.46
N LYS A 322 12.36 -34.37 5.11
CA LYS A 322 13.65 -33.79 4.70
C LYS A 322 14.18 -34.37 3.39
N ASN A 323 13.53 -35.40 2.86
CA ASN A 323 14.03 -36.22 1.76
C ASN A 323 13.05 -36.33 0.59
N SER A 324 12.03 -35.45 0.49
CA SER A 324 11.14 -35.51 -0.66
C SER A 324 11.82 -34.91 -1.90
N PRO A 325 11.98 -35.64 -3.01
CA PRO A 325 12.47 -35.05 -4.26
C PRO A 325 11.47 -34.07 -4.89
N TYR A 326 10.24 -33.99 -4.36
CA TYR A 326 9.15 -33.16 -4.90
C TYR A 326 8.82 -31.95 -4.01
N MET A 327 9.40 -31.85 -2.81
CA MET A 327 9.11 -30.81 -1.83
C MET A 327 10.37 -30.40 -1.06
N ASP A 328 10.66 -29.11 -1.07
CA ASP A 328 11.68 -28.49 -0.21
C ASP A 328 10.97 -27.71 0.90
N PHE A 329 10.98 -28.24 2.13
CA PHE A 329 10.18 -27.72 3.25
C PHE A 329 11.06 -26.99 4.28
N SER A 330 10.71 -25.74 4.59
CA SER A 330 11.38 -24.93 5.61
C SER A 330 10.39 -24.33 6.60
N ILE A 331 10.86 -24.14 7.84
CA ILE A 331 10.11 -23.48 8.91
C ILE A 331 10.82 -22.18 9.24
N GLU A 332 10.10 -21.07 9.14
CA GLU A 332 10.60 -19.75 9.51
C GLU A 332 9.81 -19.22 10.72
N ALA A 333 10.54 -18.69 11.72
CA ALA A 333 9.94 -17.92 12.81
C ALA A 333 10.00 -16.44 12.43
N ARG A 334 8.85 -15.84 12.08
CA ARG A 334 8.75 -14.39 11.83
C ARG A 334 7.71 -13.77 12.76
N GLY A 335 8.01 -12.59 13.27
CA GLY A 335 7.05 -11.77 14.01
C GLY A 335 6.07 -11.10 13.05
N GLY A 336 4.76 -11.21 13.35
CA GLY A 336 3.69 -10.58 12.59
C GLY A 336 3.07 -11.50 11.52
N ILE A 337 1.74 -11.49 11.44
CA ILE A 337 1.01 -12.02 10.29
C ILE A 337 1.04 -10.88 9.25
N PRO A 338 1.59 -11.05 8.03
CA PRO A 338 1.15 -10.19 6.94
C PRO A 338 -0.38 -10.30 6.88
N ASP A 339 -1.11 -9.25 6.54
CA ASP A 339 -2.59 -9.19 6.69
C ASP A 339 -3.37 -10.13 5.75
N VAL A 340 -2.87 -11.34 5.47
CA VAL A 340 -3.32 -12.31 4.46
C VAL A 340 -4.67 -12.94 4.78
N SER A 341 -5.20 -12.75 6.00
CA SER A 341 -6.48 -13.31 6.42
C SER A 341 -7.68 -12.52 5.90
N LEU A 342 -7.53 -11.21 5.73
CA LEU A 342 -8.61 -10.31 5.29
C LEU A 342 -8.20 -9.44 4.11
N SER A 343 -6.91 -9.36 3.78
CA SER A 343 -6.38 -8.68 2.60
C SER A 343 -5.89 -9.68 1.57
N PHE A 344 -5.87 -9.26 0.32
CA PHE A 344 -5.12 -9.96 -0.71
C PHE A 344 -4.13 -9.04 -1.42
N LYS A 345 -3.05 -9.63 -1.89
CA LYS A 345 -2.00 -9.05 -2.71
C LYS A 345 -1.88 -9.86 -3.98
N ILE A 346 -1.90 -9.20 -5.14
CA ILE A 346 -1.71 -9.81 -6.45
C ILE A 346 -0.52 -9.13 -7.10
N GLU A 347 0.47 -9.93 -7.53
CA GLU A 347 1.49 -9.47 -8.48
C GLU A 347 1.28 -10.16 -9.81
N PHE A 348 1.37 -9.37 -10.87
CA PHE A 348 1.07 -9.82 -12.22
C PHE A 348 1.96 -9.14 -13.25
N LYS A 349 2.15 -9.81 -14.39
CA LYS A 349 2.91 -9.28 -15.53
C LYS A 349 2.21 -8.00 -16.04
N PRO A 350 2.90 -6.86 -16.16
CA PRO A 350 2.31 -5.66 -16.75
C PRO A 350 2.00 -5.90 -18.23
N LEU A 351 1.04 -5.17 -18.81
CA LEU A 351 0.71 -5.35 -20.24
C LEU A 351 1.86 -4.93 -21.14
N SER A 352 2.72 -4.01 -20.67
CA SER A 352 3.94 -3.61 -21.38
C SER A 352 4.81 -4.80 -21.76
N ASP A 353 4.87 -5.82 -20.90
CA ASP A 353 5.75 -6.98 -21.04
C ASP A 353 5.12 -8.09 -21.91
N ILE A 354 3.88 -7.91 -22.36
CA ILE A 354 3.11 -8.87 -23.16
C ILE A 354 3.00 -8.41 -24.62
N SER A 355 3.29 -7.13 -24.89
CA SER A 355 3.18 -6.51 -26.21
C SER A 355 4.48 -6.50 -27.02
N GLU A 356 5.46 -7.33 -26.64
CA GLU A 356 6.63 -7.71 -27.44
C GLU A 356 6.46 -9.16 -27.90
#